data_AF-A0A1S3QYX2-F1
#
_entry.id   AF-A0A1S3QYX2-F1
#
_cell.length_a   1.000
_cell.length_b   1.000
_cell.length_c   1.000
_cell.angle_alpha   90.00
_cell.angle_beta   90.00
_cell.angle_gamma   90.00
#
_symmetry.space_group_name_H-M   'P 1'
#
loop_
_entity.id
_entity.type
_entity.pdbx_description
1 polymer ?
#
loop_
_entity_poly.entity_id
_entity_poly.type
_entity_poly.pdbx_seq_one_letter_code
_entity_poly.pdbx_strand_id
1 'polypeptide(L)'
;MVSRMAKPEEVLVVENDQGEVVREFMKDTDSINLYKNMRETLVYLTHLDYADTERIMTEKLHNQVNGTEWSWKNLNTLCWAIGSISGAMHEEDEKRFLVTVIKVRRPPMDK
;
A
#
# COMPACT_ATOMS: atom_id res chain seq x y z
N MET A 1 3.55 -1.84 -10.22
CA MET A 1 4.24 -2.06 -8.93
C MET A 1 3.29 -1.95 -7.74
N VAL A 2 2.52 -0.86 -7.63
CA VAL A 2 1.57 -0.59 -6.53
C VAL A 2 0.64 -1.77 -6.17
N SER A 3 0.03 -2.44 -7.15
CA SER A 3 -0.90 -3.57 -6.91
C SER A 3 -0.23 -4.91 -6.56
N ARG A 4 1.10 -4.97 -6.46
CA ARG A 4 1.85 -6.21 -6.18
C ARG A 4 2.90 -6.00 -5.09
N MET A 5 2.77 -4.94 -4.30
CA MET A 5 3.75 -4.62 -3.27
C MET A 5 3.96 -5.81 -2.34
N ALA A 6 5.21 -6.17 -2.09
CA ALA A 6 5.55 -7.17 -1.10
C ALA A 6 5.23 -6.65 0.31
N LYS A 7 4.98 -7.58 1.23
CA LYS A 7 4.63 -7.26 2.62
C LYS A 7 5.84 -6.67 3.36
N PRO A 8 5.72 -5.53 4.05
CA PRO A 8 6.75 -4.99 4.94
C PRO A 8 6.95 -5.86 6.20
N GLU A 9 8.09 -5.74 6.87
CA GLU A 9 8.36 -6.50 8.11
C GLU A 9 7.54 -6.02 9.31
N GLU A 10 7.05 -4.79 9.27
CA GLU A 10 6.19 -4.17 10.27
C GLU A 10 4.77 -4.77 10.27
N VAL A 11 4.39 -5.49 9.19
CA VAL A 11 3.08 -6.12 9.04
C VAL A 11 3.14 -7.56 9.52
N LEU A 12 2.67 -7.74 10.77
CA LEU A 12 2.70 -9.03 11.48
C LEU A 12 1.40 -9.83 11.36
N VAL A 13 0.31 -9.21 10.89
CA VAL A 13 -1.02 -9.84 10.79
C VAL A 13 -1.39 -9.99 9.33
N VAL A 14 -1.67 -11.21 8.91
CA VAL A 14 -1.95 -11.57 7.51
C VAL A 14 -3.08 -12.57 7.42
N GLU A 15 -3.76 -12.61 6.29
CA GLU A 15 -4.73 -13.65 5.95
C GLU A 15 -3.95 -14.88 5.41
N ASN A 16 -4.19 -16.07 5.99
CA ASN A 16 -3.61 -17.32 5.50
C ASN A 16 -4.43 -17.89 4.31
N ASP A 17 -3.97 -19.00 3.74
CA ASP A 17 -4.66 -19.66 2.61
C ASP A 17 -6.08 -20.17 2.94
N GLN A 18 -6.44 -20.22 4.22
CA GLN A 18 -7.76 -20.62 4.72
C GLN A 18 -8.68 -19.41 4.96
N GLY A 19 -8.22 -18.19 4.71
CA GLY A 19 -8.96 -16.95 4.96
C GLY A 19 -8.92 -16.49 6.43
N GLU A 20 -8.10 -17.13 7.27
CA GLU A 20 -7.98 -16.78 8.68
C GLU A 20 -6.93 -15.70 8.90
N VAL A 21 -7.24 -14.75 9.77
CA VAL A 21 -6.33 -13.68 10.15
C VAL A 21 -5.38 -14.19 11.23
N VAL A 22 -4.14 -14.48 10.84
CA VAL A 22 -3.10 -15.06 11.69
C VAL A 22 -1.96 -14.08 11.94
N ARG A 23 -1.24 -14.29 13.05
CA ARG A 23 -0.02 -13.56 13.36
C ARG A 23 1.19 -14.35 12.92
N GLU A 24 2.04 -13.74 12.10
CA GLU A 24 3.27 -14.34 11.61
C GLU A 24 4.42 -14.07 12.58
N PHE A 25 5.12 -15.13 13.00
CA PHE A 25 6.24 -15.05 13.95
C PHE A 25 7.62 -15.21 13.29
N MET A 26 7.67 -15.80 12.10
CA MET A 26 8.90 -16.02 11.35
C MET A 26 9.09 -14.90 10.31
N LYS A 27 10.33 -14.43 10.17
CA LYS A 27 10.72 -13.46 9.14
C LYS A 27 11.26 -14.22 7.92
N ASP A 28 10.59 -14.08 6.78
CA ASP A 28 11.12 -14.56 5.50
C ASP A 28 12.08 -13.52 4.89
N THR A 29 13.37 -13.86 4.86
CA THR A 29 14.44 -13.01 4.34
C THR A 29 14.25 -12.66 2.86
N ASP A 30 13.71 -13.57 2.06
CA ASP A 30 13.51 -13.34 0.62
C ASP A 30 12.41 -12.31 0.39
N SER A 31 11.30 -12.44 1.13
CA SER A 31 10.21 -11.47 1.14
C SER A 31 10.67 -10.07 1.58
N ILE A 32 11.54 -9.99 2.59
CA ILE A 32 12.10 -8.71 3.07
C ILE A 32 12.97 -8.06 1.99
N ASN A 33 13.84 -8.82 1.34
CA ASN A 33 14.70 -8.31 0.27
C ASN A 33 13.86 -7.85 -0.93
N LEU A 34 12.80 -8.60 -1.28
CA LEU A 34 11.87 -8.20 -2.32
C LEU A 34 11.17 -6.87 -1.97
N TYR A 35 10.67 -6.71 -0.74
CA TYR A 35 10.08 -5.45 -0.30
C TYR A 35 11.06 -4.27 -0.41
N LYS A 36 12.31 -4.45 0.03
CA LYS A 36 13.36 -3.41 -0.07
C LYS A 36 13.59 -2.98 -1.52
N ASN A 37 13.74 -3.92 -2.44
CA ASN A 37 13.94 -3.63 -3.87
C ASN A 37 12.73 -2.93 -4.50
N MET A 38 11.52 -3.38 -4.15
CA MET A 38 10.28 -2.77 -4.63
C MET A 38 10.12 -1.34 -4.10
N ARG A 39 10.42 -1.12 -2.82
CA ARG A 39 10.39 0.19 -2.17
C ARG A 39 11.37 1.14 -2.86
N GLU A 40 12.63 0.74 -3.01
CA GLU A 40 13.65 1.58 -3.64
C GLU A 40 13.22 2.00 -5.06
N THR A 41 12.76 1.03 -5.86
CA THR A 41 12.26 1.30 -7.22
C THR A 41 11.07 2.25 -7.21
N LEU A 42 10.11 2.07 -6.31
CA LEU A 42 8.91 2.91 -6.24
C LEU A 42 9.24 4.33 -5.75
N VAL A 43 10.20 4.48 -4.84
CA VAL A 43 10.72 5.79 -4.42
C VAL A 43 11.37 6.51 -5.60
N TYR A 44 12.21 5.84 -6.40
CA TYR A 44 12.79 6.46 -7.60
C TYR A 44 11.71 6.89 -8.60
N LEU A 45 10.69 6.05 -8.84
CA LEU A 45 9.56 6.42 -9.71
C LEU A 45 8.80 7.64 -9.18
N THR A 46 8.62 7.73 -7.85
CA THR A 46 7.96 8.87 -7.20
C THR A 46 8.77 10.15 -7.35
N HIS A 47 10.10 10.09 -7.26
CA HIS A 47 10.96 11.25 -7.52
C HIS A 47 10.91 11.70 -8.99
N LEU A 48 10.69 10.79 -9.94
CA LEU A 48 10.59 11.12 -11.36
C LEU A 48 9.26 11.84 -11.67
N ASP A 49 8.15 11.35 -11.11
CA ASP A 49 6.83 11.96 -11.27
C ASP A 49 5.94 11.61 -10.07
N TYR A 50 5.97 12.47 -9.05
CA TYR A 50 5.16 12.28 -7.86
C TYR A 50 3.67 12.49 -8.15
N ALA A 51 3.34 13.36 -9.12
CA ALA A 51 1.96 13.69 -9.45
C ALA A 51 1.26 12.49 -10.11
N ASP A 52 1.95 11.79 -11.02
CA ASP A 52 1.43 10.56 -11.59
C ASP A 52 1.33 9.44 -10.55
N THR A 53 2.32 9.33 -9.66
CA THR A 53 2.30 8.36 -8.56
C THR A 53 1.11 8.59 -7.61
N GLU A 54 0.89 9.83 -7.17
CA GLU A 54 -0.26 10.24 -6.33
C GLU A 54 -1.59 9.94 -7.03
N ARG A 55 -1.70 10.27 -8.32
CA ARG A 55 -2.89 10.03 -9.14
C ARG A 55 -3.23 8.53 -9.18
N ILE A 56 -2.26 7.68 -9.50
CA ILE A 56 -2.45 6.23 -9.60
C ILE A 56 -2.87 5.63 -8.24
N MET A 57 -2.21 6.03 -7.15
CA MET A 57 -2.54 5.52 -5.81
C MET A 57 -3.93 5.98 -5.37
N THR A 58 -4.31 7.21 -5.66
CA THR A 58 -5.63 7.78 -5.33
C THR A 58 -6.75 7.11 -6.13
N GLU A 59 -6.54 6.87 -7.43
CA GLU A 59 -7.48 6.16 -8.29
C GLU A 59 -7.74 4.73 -7.78
N LYS A 60 -6.68 4.01 -7.42
CA LYS A 60 -6.79 2.67 -6.84
C LYS A 60 -7.49 2.67 -5.49
N LEU A 61 -7.22 3.67 -4.65
CA LEU A 61 -7.90 3.81 -3.37
C LEU A 61 -9.40 4.07 -3.57
N HIS A 62 -9.76 4.90 -4.55
CA HIS A 62 -11.16 5.13 -4.91
C HIS A 62 -11.86 3.84 -5.36
N ASN A 63 -11.19 3.00 -6.15
CA ASN A 63 -11.70 1.70 -6.58
C ASN A 63 -11.87 0.68 -5.44
N GLN A 64 -11.13 0.84 -4.34
CA GLN A 64 -11.39 0.07 -3.12
C GLN A 64 -12.67 0.53 -2.44
N VAL A 65 -12.89 1.84 -2.32
CA VAL A 65 -14.05 2.44 -1.62
C VAL A 65 -15.35 2.27 -2.37
N ASN A 66 -15.35 2.46 -3.69
CA ASN A 66 -16.55 2.28 -4.51
C ASN A 66 -16.89 0.79 -4.76
N GLY A 67 -16.03 -0.13 -4.30
CA GLY A 67 -16.25 -1.57 -4.36
C GLY A 67 -15.89 -2.25 -5.69
N THR A 68 -15.40 -1.53 -6.70
CA THR A 68 -15.10 -2.12 -8.03
C THR A 68 -13.89 -3.04 -8.00
N GLU A 69 -12.88 -2.74 -7.17
CA GLU A 69 -11.68 -3.56 -7.01
C GLU A 69 -11.49 -4.06 -5.57
N TRP A 70 -12.54 -3.99 -4.74
CA TRP A 70 -12.45 -4.32 -3.32
C TRP A 70 -11.97 -5.76 -3.07
N SER A 71 -10.86 -5.88 -2.35
CA SER A 71 -10.48 -7.11 -1.62
C SER A 71 -9.46 -6.75 -0.54
N TRP A 72 -9.39 -7.55 0.53
CA TRP A 72 -8.37 -7.38 1.58
C TRP A 72 -6.95 -7.34 1.00
N LYS A 73 -6.68 -8.21 0.02
CA LYS A 73 -5.40 -8.27 -0.68
C LYS A 73 -5.08 -6.99 -1.45
N ASN A 74 -6.04 -6.46 -2.21
CA ASN A 74 -5.84 -5.24 -3.00
C ASN A 74 -5.65 -4.02 -2.09
N LEU A 75 -6.45 -3.89 -1.03
CA LEU A 75 -6.30 -2.82 -0.06
C LEU A 75 -4.94 -2.89 0.65
N ASN A 76 -4.53 -4.08 1.11
CA ASN A 76 -3.28 -4.26 1.83
C ASN A 76 -2.07 -3.91 0.95
N THR A 77 -2.01 -4.45 -0.27
CA THR A 77 -0.90 -4.17 -1.19
C THR A 77 -0.82 -2.68 -1.55
N LEU A 78 -1.96 -2.02 -1.73
CA LEU A 78 -2.02 -0.57 -1.92
C LEU A 78 -1.50 0.20 -0.69
N CYS A 79 -1.93 -0.16 0.53
CA CYS A 79 -1.45 0.48 1.75
C CYS A 79 0.07 0.30 1.95
N TRP A 80 0.61 -0.88 1.63
CA TRP A 80 2.06 -1.12 1.70
C TRP A 80 2.82 -0.26 0.69
N ALA A 81 2.29 -0.11 -0.53
CA ALA A 81 2.88 0.74 -1.55
C ALA A 81 2.89 2.21 -1.11
N ILE A 82 1.76 2.72 -0.59
CA ILE A 82 1.64 4.09 -0.08
C ILE A 82 2.63 4.34 1.06
N GLY A 83 2.72 3.42 2.03
CA GLY A 83 3.67 3.56 3.14
C GLY A 83 5.13 3.54 2.69
N SER A 84 5.44 2.81 1.62
CA SER A 84 6.81 2.64 1.14
C SER A 84 7.42 3.90 0.51
N ILE A 85 6.59 4.83 0.01
CA ILE A 85 7.02 6.09 -0.63
C ILE A 85 7.09 7.26 0.36
N SER A 86 6.91 7.04 1.66
CA SER A 86 6.98 8.11 2.64
C SER A 86 8.36 8.80 2.59
N GLY A 87 8.35 10.13 2.59
CA GLY A 87 9.53 10.98 2.42
C GLY A 87 10.02 11.14 0.96
N ALA A 88 9.32 10.58 -0.04
CA ALA A 88 9.65 10.77 -1.46
C ALA A 88 8.92 11.97 -2.12
N MET A 89 8.14 12.73 -1.35
CA MET A 89 7.36 13.88 -1.79
C MET A 89 7.72 15.11 -0.95
N HIS A 90 7.34 16.30 -1.39
CA HIS A 90 7.41 17.50 -0.55
C HIS A 90 6.43 17.40 0.62
N GLU A 91 6.83 17.91 1.79
CA GLU A 91 6.08 17.75 3.05
C GLU A 91 4.62 18.19 2.96
N GLU A 92 4.32 19.29 2.26
CA GLU A 92 2.95 19.79 2.10
C GLU A 92 2.08 18.85 1.24
N ASP A 93 2.63 18.32 0.16
CA ASP A 93 1.96 17.36 -0.72
C ASP A 93 1.78 16.01 -0.03
N GLU A 94 2.83 15.50 0.65
CA GLU A 94 2.76 14.26 1.43
C GLU A 94 1.68 14.35 2.50
N LYS A 95 1.60 15.49 3.22
CA LYS A 95 0.56 15.72 4.23
C LYS A 95 -0.85 15.68 3.62
N ARG A 96 -1.08 16.35 2.48
CA ARG A 96 -2.38 16.33 1.78
C ARG A 96 -2.76 14.91 1.35
N PHE A 97 -1.79 14.19 0.78
CA PHE A 97 -1.98 12.82 0.31
C PHE A 97 -2.32 11.88 1.47
N LEU A 98 -1.54 11.91 2.55
CA LEU A 98 -1.76 11.06 3.73
C LEU A 98 -3.11 11.33 4.41
N VAL A 99 -3.55 12.59 4.51
CA VAL A 99 -4.88 12.92 5.04
C VAL A 99 -5.98 12.27 4.20
N THR A 100 -5.84 12.28 2.88
CA THR A 100 -6.79 11.64 1.96
C THR A 100 -6.80 10.13 2.17
N VAL A 101 -5.63 9.50 2.20
CA VAL A 101 -5.50 8.05 2.40
C VAL A 101 -6.12 7.59 3.71
N ILE A 102 -5.84 8.27 4.82
CA ILE A 102 -6.34 7.91 6.15
C ILE A 102 -7.87 8.02 6.22
N LYS A 103 -8.45 9.05 5.59
CA LYS A 103 -9.91 9.25 5.56
C LYS A 103 -10.61 8.19 4.69
N VAL A 104 -10.02 7.87 3.55
CA VAL A 104 -10.65 7.09 2.48
C VAL A 104 -10.40 5.59 2.62
N ARG A 105 -9.44 5.13 3.45
CA ARG A 105 -9.14 3.70 3.65
C ARG A 105 -10.32 2.84 4.15
N ARG A 106 -11.43 3.41 4.64
CA ARG A 106 -12.54 2.60 5.16
C ARG A 106 -13.13 1.71 4.05
N PRO A 107 -13.38 0.41 4.32
CA PRO A 107 -14.12 -0.45 3.41
C PRO A 107 -15.50 0.13 3.09
N PRO A 108 -16.08 -0.19 1.92
CA PRO A 108 -17.50 0.07 1.68
C PRO A 108 -18.35 -0.56 2.80
N MET A 109 -19.23 0.24 3.42
CA MET A 109 -20.02 -0.15 4.60
C MET A 109 -21.14 -1.17 4.31
N ASP A 110 -21.32 -1.57 3.05
CA ASP A 110 -22.50 -2.30 2.56
C ASP A 110 -22.19 -3.76 2.12
N LYS A 111 -21.14 -4.41 2.65
CA LYS A 111 -20.89 -5.85 2.45
C LYS A 111 -20.46 -6.55 3.74
#